data_AF-A0A395YP16-F1
#
_entry.id   AF-A0A395YP16-F1
#
_cell.length_a   1.000
_cell.length_b   1.000
_cell.length_c   1.000
_cell.angle_alpha   90.00
_cell.angle_beta   90.00
_cell.angle_gamma   90.00
#
_symmetry.space_group_name_H-M   'P 1'
#
loop_
_entity.id
_entity.type
_entity.pdbx_description
1 polymer ?
#
loop_
_entity_poly.entity_id
_entity_poly.type
_entity_poly.pdbx_seq_one_letter_code
_entity_poly.pdbx_strand_id
1 'polypeptide(L)'
;MKKYGIMAAVFAAGLLFIGIGSGIAFAEFSSFTYGGKSTFGNGQMEVRRFEEERTPDMAFRLDRYRNIDVVEDENLPADKLIFEIEYNPEFVEPRIEKYTEEIEIFDEEETAVEETVGEDAAGGDMAESDVSGDGLTEEDRIREKMKNTEEVFHIWENSKNEMELMWGVKDEVLRSVKERKIYDYDVEYFGKMTVYMSPQAKEYLKYR
;
A
#
# COMPACT_ATOMS: atom_id res chain seq x y z
N MET A 1 11.73 34.45 59.71
CA MET A 1 12.90 34.34 58.81
C MET A 1 13.42 32.90 58.63
N LYS A 2 13.51 32.05 59.68
CA LYS A 2 14.03 30.66 59.55
C LYS A 2 13.27 29.74 58.58
N LYS A 3 11.94 29.87 58.44
CA LYS A 3 11.11 29.00 57.57
C LYS A 3 11.39 29.18 56.07
N TYR A 4 11.70 30.40 55.62
CA TYR A 4 11.98 30.69 54.21
C TYR A 4 13.38 30.23 53.79
N GLY A 5 14.35 30.22 54.70
CA GLY A 5 15.68 29.67 54.44
C GLY A 5 15.65 28.15 54.21
N ILE A 6 14.82 27.42 54.97
CA ILE A 6 14.63 25.98 54.79
C ILE A 6 13.99 25.69 53.42
N MET A 7 12.95 26.44 53.03
CA MET A 7 12.32 26.28 51.71
C MET A 7 13.26 26.62 50.55
N ALA A 8 14.05 27.69 50.67
CA ALA A 8 15.05 28.04 49.66
C ALA A 8 16.14 26.96 49.52
N ALA A 9 16.56 26.35 50.63
CA ALA A 9 17.52 25.25 50.63
C ALA A 9 16.95 23.98 49.96
N VAL A 10 15.69 23.62 50.24
CA VAL A 10 15.01 22.48 49.59
C VAL A 10 14.84 22.73 48.09
N PHE A 11 14.48 23.95 47.68
CA PHE A 11 14.37 24.34 46.28
C PHE A 11 15.72 24.25 45.54
N ALA A 12 16.79 24.79 46.14
CA ALA A 12 18.13 24.73 45.56
C ALA A 12 18.65 23.29 45.46
N ALA A 13 18.37 22.44 46.46
CA ALA A 13 18.69 21.02 46.42
C ALA A 13 17.94 20.31 45.28
N GLY A 14 16.65 20.61 45.08
CA GLY A 14 15.86 20.10 43.96
C GLY A 14 16.45 20.46 42.60
N LEU A 15 16.81 21.74 42.39
CA LEU A 15 17.46 22.18 41.15
C LEU A 15 18.81 21.49 40.92
N LEU A 16 19.57 21.26 41.98
CA LEU A 16 20.85 20.56 41.91
C LEU A 16 20.65 19.09 41.48
N PHE A 17 19.68 18.38 42.04
CA PHE A 17 19.38 17.00 41.65
C PHE A 17 18.88 16.88 40.22
N ILE A 18 18.05 17.84 39.76
CA ILE A 18 17.64 17.90 38.34
C ILE A 18 18.87 18.12 37.46
N GLY A 19 19.78 19.04 37.83
CA GLY A 19 21.00 19.30 37.08
C GLY A 19 21.92 18.08 36.97
N ILE A 20 22.13 17.35 38.07
CA ILE A 20 22.94 16.13 38.09
C ILE A 20 22.28 15.03 37.24
N GLY A 21 20.98 14.80 37.41
CA GLY A 21 20.24 13.80 36.63
C GLY A 21 20.28 14.09 35.12
N SER A 22 20.01 15.34 34.74
CA SER A 22 20.07 15.78 33.34
C SER A 22 21.48 15.70 32.76
N GLY A 23 22.51 16.03 33.53
CA GLY A 23 23.90 15.92 33.09
C GLY A 23 24.33 14.47 32.82
N ILE A 24 23.96 13.55 33.70
CA ILE A 24 24.23 12.11 33.52
C ILE A 24 23.47 11.58 32.31
N ALA A 25 22.17 11.90 32.18
CA ALA A 25 21.36 11.47 31.03
C ALA A 25 21.91 12.01 29.71
N PHE A 26 22.36 13.27 29.67
CA PHE A 26 22.97 13.86 28.49
C PHE A 26 24.31 13.19 28.12
N ALA A 27 25.15 12.89 29.12
CA ALA A 27 26.41 12.18 28.89
C ALA A 27 26.17 10.75 28.37
N GLU A 28 25.16 10.04 28.88
CA GLU A 28 24.79 8.71 28.39
C GLU A 28 24.23 8.76 26.98
N PHE A 29 23.29 9.66 26.69
CA PHE A 29 22.67 9.77 25.36
C PHE A 29 23.66 10.25 24.29
N SER A 30 24.54 11.21 24.60
CA SER A 30 25.56 11.69 23.66
C SER A 30 26.65 10.65 23.34
N SER A 31 26.76 9.60 24.15
CA SER A 31 27.69 8.49 23.89
C SER A 31 27.16 7.47 22.88
N PHE A 32 25.92 7.61 22.42
CA PHE A 32 25.37 6.72 21.40
C PHE A 32 26.06 6.96 20.06
N THR A 33 26.31 5.87 19.35
CA THR A 33 26.88 5.88 18.01
C THR A 33 25.93 5.25 17.01
N TYR A 34 26.02 5.65 15.75
CA TYR A 34 25.27 5.00 14.69
C TYR A 34 25.90 3.64 14.38
N GLY A 35 25.11 2.58 14.49
CA GLY A 35 25.53 1.20 14.27
C GLY A 35 25.49 0.74 12.82
N GLY A 36 24.94 1.56 11.91
CA GLY A 36 24.72 1.20 10.51
C GLY A 36 23.31 0.71 10.23
N LYS A 37 23.13 0.11 9.05
CA LYS A 37 21.90 -0.59 8.67
C LYS A 37 21.90 -2.00 9.26
N SER A 38 20.81 -2.36 9.92
CA SER A 38 20.53 -3.74 10.34
C SER A 38 19.27 -4.20 9.61
N THR A 39 19.41 -5.27 8.82
CA THR A 39 18.28 -5.92 8.17
C THR A 39 17.66 -6.91 9.14
N PHE A 40 16.41 -6.66 9.50
CA PHE A 40 15.57 -7.56 10.27
C PHE A 40 14.79 -8.46 9.33
N GLY A 41 14.64 -9.72 9.74
CA GLY A 41 14.05 -10.74 8.86
C GLY A 41 15.07 -11.57 8.10
N ASN A 42 16.20 -11.92 8.72
CA ASN A 42 16.97 -13.13 8.36
C ASN A 42 16.15 -14.45 8.49
N GLY A 43 14.83 -14.36 8.65
CA GLY A 43 13.89 -15.46 8.76
C GLY A 43 13.65 -16.06 7.39
N GLN A 44 13.62 -17.39 7.35
CA GLN A 44 13.36 -18.16 6.15
C GLN A 44 12.19 -17.57 5.38
N MET A 45 12.46 -17.08 4.17
CA MET A 45 11.39 -16.73 3.25
C MET A 45 10.64 -18.01 2.88
N GLU A 46 9.32 -17.93 2.93
CA GLU A 46 8.44 -19.00 2.52
C GLU A 46 7.79 -18.65 1.18
N VAL A 47 7.62 -19.65 0.33
CA VAL A 47 6.88 -19.50 -0.93
C VAL A 47 5.47 -20.01 -0.69
N ARG A 48 4.48 -19.14 -0.93
CA ARG A 48 3.07 -19.52 -0.92
C ARG A 48 2.46 -19.35 -2.31
N ARG A 49 1.67 -20.36 -2.68
CA ARG A 49 0.98 -20.44 -3.95
C ARG A 49 -0.49 -20.07 -3.78
N PHE A 50 -0.99 -19.16 -4.61
CA PHE A 50 -2.39 -18.79 -4.72
C PHE A 50 -2.89 -19.10 -6.12
N GLU A 51 -4.10 -19.63 -6.21
CA GLU A 51 -4.78 -19.88 -7.46
C GLU A 51 -6.02 -18.99 -7.51
N GLU A 52 -6.08 -18.12 -8.52
CA GLU A 52 -7.17 -17.17 -8.68
C GLU A 52 -7.80 -17.31 -10.06
N GLU A 53 -9.10 -17.12 -10.11
CA GLU A 53 -9.88 -17.17 -11.35
C GLU A 53 -10.03 -15.75 -11.93
N ARG A 54 -9.83 -15.64 -13.24
CA ARG A 54 -10.07 -14.42 -14.01
C ARG A 54 -11.23 -14.58 -14.96
N THR A 55 -11.86 -13.47 -15.32
CA THR A 55 -12.87 -13.48 -16.37
C THR A 55 -12.19 -13.57 -17.74
N PRO A 56 -12.47 -14.60 -18.57
CA PRO A 56 -11.95 -14.69 -19.92
C PRO A 56 -12.33 -13.46 -20.75
N ASP A 57 -11.48 -13.07 -21.69
CA ASP A 57 -11.70 -11.94 -22.61
C ASP A 57 -11.83 -10.55 -21.96
N MET A 58 -11.65 -10.47 -20.64
CA MET A 58 -11.63 -9.21 -19.90
C MET A 58 -10.19 -8.76 -19.66
N ALA A 59 -9.92 -7.46 -19.84
CA ALA A 59 -8.63 -6.91 -19.49
C ALA A 59 -8.40 -7.02 -17.97
N PHE A 60 -7.16 -7.23 -17.57
CA PHE A 60 -6.80 -7.26 -16.16
C PHE A 60 -5.43 -6.64 -15.92
N ARG A 61 -5.20 -6.23 -14.68
CA ARG A 61 -3.92 -5.72 -14.21
C ARG A 61 -3.53 -6.34 -12.88
N LEU A 62 -2.22 -6.43 -12.68
CA LEU A 62 -1.61 -6.82 -11.42
C LEU A 62 -1.22 -5.53 -10.69
N ASP A 63 -1.89 -5.24 -9.58
CA ASP A 63 -1.64 -4.03 -8.80
C ASP A 63 -0.83 -4.35 -7.55
N ARG A 64 0.09 -3.42 -7.25
CA ARG A 64 0.95 -3.40 -6.07
C ARG A 64 1.83 -4.64 -5.89
N TYR A 65 3.02 -4.61 -6.48
CA TYR A 65 4.24 -5.26 -5.96
C TYR A 65 5.43 -4.77 -6.79
N ARG A 66 6.59 -4.51 -6.15
CA ARG A 66 7.82 -4.22 -6.90
C ARG A 66 8.45 -5.55 -7.33
N ASN A 67 8.75 -5.70 -8.63
CA ASN A 67 9.37 -6.90 -9.23
C ASN A 67 8.43 -8.12 -9.34
N ILE A 68 7.42 -7.99 -10.21
CA ILE A 68 6.58 -9.12 -10.66
C ILE A 68 7.25 -9.78 -11.85
N ASP A 69 7.56 -11.07 -11.74
CA ASP A 69 7.96 -11.88 -12.89
C ASP A 69 6.75 -12.61 -13.47
N VAL A 70 6.42 -12.33 -14.72
CA VAL A 70 5.34 -13.01 -15.44
C VAL A 70 5.91 -14.17 -16.25
N VAL A 71 5.40 -15.38 -15.99
CA VAL A 71 5.79 -16.62 -16.66
C VAL A 71 4.60 -17.16 -17.45
N GLU A 72 4.84 -17.49 -18.72
CA GLU A 72 3.84 -18.14 -19.56
C GLU A 72 3.87 -19.66 -19.33
N ASP A 73 2.71 -20.25 -19.09
CA ASP A 73 2.53 -21.71 -18.98
C ASP A 73 1.39 -22.15 -19.90
N GLU A 74 1.74 -22.88 -20.97
CA GLU A 74 0.80 -23.39 -21.96
C GLU A 74 -0.20 -24.41 -21.38
N ASN A 75 0.09 -24.99 -20.21
CA ASN A 75 -0.78 -25.97 -19.56
C ASN A 75 -1.85 -25.31 -18.68
N LEU A 76 -1.76 -24.01 -18.43
CA LEU A 76 -2.76 -23.29 -17.65
C LEU A 76 -3.93 -22.86 -18.53
N PRO A 77 -5.18 -23.03 -18.05
CA PRO A 77 -6.34 -22.52 -18.77
C PRO A 77 -6.38 -20.99 -18.70
N ALA A 78 -6.97 -20.36 -19.71
CA ALA A 78 -6.97 -18.91 -19.87
C ALA A 78 -7.82 -18.16 -18.84
N ASP A 79 -8.56 -18.86 -18.00
CA ASP A 79 -9.37 -18.33 -16.89
C ASP A 79 -8.64 -18.43 -15.54
N LYS A 80 -7.39 -18.90 -15.49
CA LYS A 80 -6.65 -19.07 -14.23
C LYS A 80 -5.32 -18.32 -14.20
N LEU A 81 -5.02 -17.80 -13.03
CA LEU A 81 -3.74 -17.20 -12.67
C LEU A 81 -3.18 -17.90 -11.44
N ILE A 82 -1.88 -18.18 -11.44
CA ILE A 82 -1.19 -18.77 -10.30
C ILE A 82 -0.14 -17.79 -9.81
N PHE A 83 -0.21 -17.41 -8.54
CA PHE A 83 0.73 -16.52 -7.91
C PHE A 83 1.61 -17.31 -6.95
N GLU A 84 2.92 -17.28 -7.18
CA GLU A 84 3.93 -17.75 -6.23
C GLU A 84 4.60 -16.54 -5.59
N ILE A 85 4.34 -16.34 -4.31
CA ILE A 85 4.80 -15.19 -3.54
C ILE A 85 5.79 -15.69 -2.51
N GLU A 86 7.03 -15.20 -2.59
CA GLU A 86 8.04 -15.37 -1.56
C GLU A 86 7.89 -14.26 -0.51
N TYR A 87 7.66 -14.62 0.76
CA TYR A 87 7.39 -13.66 1.83
C TYR A 87 7.95 -14.13 3.17
N ASN A 88 8.08 -13.20 4.10
CA ASN A 88 8.47 -13.51 5.46
C ASN A 88 7.24 -13.70 6.37
N PRO A 89 6.88 -14.94 6.77
CA PRO A 89 5.69 -15.21 7.60
C PRO A 89 5.82 -14.64 9.02
N GLU A 90 7.02 -14.26 9.45
CA GLU A 90 7.23 -13.59 10.72
C GLU A 90 6.56 -12.21 10.74
N PHE A 91 6.47 -11.52 9.59
CA PHE A 91 6.06 -10.11 9.53
C PHE A 91 4.83 -9.84 8.67
N VAL A 92 4.55 -10.66 7.66
CA VAL A 92 3.45 -10.41 6.73
C VAL A 92 2.72 -11.69 6.35
N GLU A 93 1.42 -11.57 6.10
CA GLU A 93 0.64 -12.60 5.42
C GLU A 93 0.12 -12.06 4.09
N PRO A 94 0.57 -12.59 2.93
CA PRO A 94 0.09 -12.13 1.65
C PRO A 94 -1.36 -12.52 1.43
N ARG A 95 -2.13 -11.59 0.84
CA ARG A 95 -3.50 -11.83 0.39
C ARG A 95 -3.71 -11.22 -0.98
N ILE A 96 -4.43 -11.93 -1.84
CA ILE A 96 -4.86 -11.41 -3.13
C ILE A 96 -6.32 -11.00 -3.00
N GLU A 97 -6.62 -9.76 -3.37
CA GLU A 97 -7.98 -9.28 -3.50
C GLU A 97 -8.27 -8.99 -4.97
N LYS A 98 -9.34 -9.58 -5.47
CA LYS A 98 -9.86 -9.36 -6.81
C LYS A 98 -11.02 -8.38 -6.73
N TYR A 99 -10.94 -7.31 -7.51
CA TYR A 99 -12.04 -6.39 -7.73
C TYR A 99 -12.04 -5.87 -9.15
N THR A 100 -13.06 -5.10 -9.50
CA THR A 100 -13.33 -4.68 -10.87
C THR A 100 -13.39 -3.16 -10.91
N GLU A 101 -12.62 -2.53 -11.81
CA GLU A 101 -12.60 -1.07 -11.99
C GLU A 101 -13.15 -0.69 -13.37
N GLU A 102 -13.98 0.34 -13.43
CA GLU A 102 -14.36 0.98 -14.68
C GLU A 102 -13.21 1.88 -15.15
N ILE A 103 -12.82 1.73 -16.41
CA ILE A 103 -11.78 2.50 -17.06
C ILE A 103 -12.41 3.85 -17.43
N GLU A 104 -12.08 4.91 -16.71
CA GLU A 104 -12.42 6.28 -17.11
C GLU A 104 -11.67 6.63 -18.40
N ILE A 105 -12.35 6.52 -19.54
CA ILE A 105 -11.85 7.00 -20.82
C ILE A 105 -12.07 8.52 -20.81
N PHE A 106 -11.02 9.28 -20.53
CA PHE A 106 -11.02 10.71 -20.80
C PHE A 106 -10.95 10.88 -22.33
N ASP A 107 -12.08 11.15 -22.96
CA ASP A 107 -12.12 11.57 -24.36
C ASP A 107 -11.42 12.95 -24.46
N GLU A 108 -10.13 12.94 -24.81
CA GLU A 108 -9.35 14.14 -25.15
C GLU A 108 -9.70 14.65 -26.56
N GLU A 109 -10.98 14.90 -26.87
CA GLU A 109 -11.35 15.71 -28.06
C GLU A 109 -12.65 16.49 -27.82
N GLU A 110 -12.55 17.74 -27.35
CA GLU A 110 -13.01 18.92 -28.13
C GLU A 110 -12.58 20.25 -27.46
N THR A 111 -11.45 20.78 -27.91
CA THR A 111 -11.15 22.21 -27.81
C THR A 111 -11.76 22.94 -29.01
N ALA A 112 -12.75 23.83 -28.82
CA ALA A 112 -12.87 25.14 -29.51
C ALA A 112 -14.20 25.89 -29.26
N VAL A 113 -14.10 27.04 -28.57
CA VAL A 113 -14.75 28.36 -28.86
C VAL A 113 -16.29 28.44 -28.67
N GLU A 114 -16.91 29.36 -27.91
CA GLU A 114 -16.78 30.82 -27.94
C GLU A 114 -17.46 31.49 -26.72
N GLU A 115 -16.92 32.63 -26.31
CA GLU A 115 -17.44 33.57 -25.33
C GLU A 115 -18.53 34.46 -25.97
N THR A 116 -19.77 34.48 -25.46
CA THR A 116 -20.64 35.68 -25.58
C THR A 116 -21.57 35.86 -24.37
N VAL A 117 -21.74 37.14 -24.03
CA VAL A 117 -22.38 37.77 -22.88
C VAL A 117 -23.90 37.91 -23.06
N GLY A 118 -24.68 37.90 -21.97
CA GLY A 118 -25.87 38.78 -21.84
C GLY A 118 -27.21 38.15 -21.40
N GLU A 119 -27.62 38.54 -20.18
CA GLU A 119 -28.96 38.97 -19.75
C GLU A 119 -30.22 38.09 -19.96
N ASP A 120 -30.81 37.72 -18.82
CA ASP A 120 -32.20 37.89 -18.41
C ASP A 120 -33.36 37.49 -19.35
N ALA A 121 -34.14 36.47 -18.97
CA ALA A 121 -35.56 36.59 -18.55
C ALA A 121 -36.37 35.28 -18.69
N ALA A 122 -37.03 34.92 -17.59
CA ALA A 122 -38.38 34.34 -17.45
C ALA A 122 -38.96 33.36 -18.50
N GLY A 123 -39.35 32.18 -18.00
CA GLY A 123 -40.72 31.67 -18.21
C GLY A 123 -40.85 30.33 -18.95
N GLY A 124 -41.47 29.36 -18.27
CA GLY A 124 -42.55 28.58 -18.87
C GLY A 124 -42.22 27.25 -19.56
N ASP A 125 -42.80 26.21 -18.97
CA ASP A 125 -43.32 24.97 -19.57
C ASP A 125 -42.41 23.79 -19.91
N MET A 126 -42.85 22.68 -19.31
CA MET A 126 -42.55 21.30 -19.64
C MET A 126 -42.92 21.01 -21.10
N ALA A 127 -41.99 20.42 -21.83
CA ALA A 127 -42.30 19.52 -22.92
C ALA A 127 -41.52 18.22 -22.68
N GLU A 128 -42.25 17.20 -22.21
CA GLU A 128 -41.85 15.81 -22.37
C GLU A 128 -41.56 15.60 -23.86
N SER A 129 -40.29 15.31 -24.17
CA SER A 129 -39.93 14.70 -25.44
C SER A 129 -39.30 13.36 -25.13
N ASP A 130 -40.16 12.35 -25.17
CA ASP A 130 -39.81 10.98 -25.48
C ASP A 130 -38.87 10.97 -26.68
N VAL A 131 -37.58 10.71 -26.44
CA VAL A 131 -36.64 10.32 -27.50
C VAL A 131 -36.25 8.87 -27.23
N SER A 132 -37.10 8.01 -27.83
CA SER A 132 -36.77 6.78 -28.56
C SER A 132 -35.59 5.95 -28.04
N GLY A 133 -35.95 4.75 -27.58
CA GLY A 133 -35.06 3.73 -27.03
C GLY A 133 -33.84 3.40 -27.88
N ASP A 134 -32.72 3.38 -27.20
CA ASP A 134 -31.43 2.93 -27.68
C ASP A 134 -31.48 1.41 -27.93
N GLY A 135 -31.31 1.02 -29.19
CA GLY A 135 -31.48 -0.33 -29.71
C GLY A 135 -30.27 -1.23 -29.50
N LEU A 136 -29.63 -1.16 -28.33
CA LEU A 136 -28.56 -2.08 -27.96
C LEU A 136 -29.17 -3.36 -27.38
N THR A 137 -28.80 -4.51 -27.93
CA THR A 137 -29.16 -5.79 -27.30
C THR A 137 -28.47 -5.89 -25.94
N GLU A 138 -29.04 -6.65 -25.00
CA GLU A 138 -28.40 -6.84 -23.69
C GLU A 138 -26.98 -7.43 -23.82
N GLU A 139 -26.73 -8.21 -24.88
CA GLU A 139 -25.41 -8.74 -25.24
C GLU A 139 -24.42 -7.63 -25.67
N ASP A 140 -24.88 -6.62 -26.41
CA ASP A 140 -24.06 -5.48 -26.81
C ASP A 140 -23.70 -4.62 -25.60
N ARG A 141 -24.64 -4.41 -24.66
CA ARG A 141 -24.40 -3.66 -23.42
C ARG A 141 -23.42 -4.37 -22.50
N ILE A 142 -23.51 -5.69 -22.39
CA ILE A 142 -22.54 -6.51 -21.63
C ILE A 142 -21.15 -6.43 -22.28
N ARG A 143 -21.07 -6.53 -23.61
CA ARG A 143 -19.80 -6.45 -24.37
C ARG A 143 -19.15 -5.06 -24.22
N GLU A 144 -19.93 -4.00 -24.27
CA GLU A 144 -19.46 -2.63 -24.08
C GLU A 144 -18.98 -2.40 -22.64
N LYS A 145 -19.73 -2.90 -21.66
CA LYS A 145 -19.31 -2.89 -20.25
C LYS A 145 -18.00 -3.65 -20.03
N MET A 146 -17.82 -4.83 -20.62
CA MET A 146 -16.58 -5.61 -20.51
C MET A 146 -15.37 -4.93 -21.17
N LYS A 147 -15.58 -4.05 -22.17
CA LYS A 147 -14.49 -3.26 -22.77
C LYS A 147 -14.03 -2.10 -21.88
N ASN A 148 -14.96 -1.49 -21.16
CA ASN A 148 -14.71 -0.34 -20.30
C ASN A 148 -14.42 -0.74 -18.85
N THR A 149 -14.21 -2.03 -18.59
CA THR A 149 -14.01 -2.54 -17.24
C THR A 149 -12.80 -3.46 -17.23
N GLU A 150 -11.97 -3.38 -16.19
CA GLU A 150 -10.84 -4.29 -15.99
C GLU A 150 -10.87 -4.96 -14.62
N GLU A 151 -10.33 -6.18 -14.55
CA GLU A 151 -10.09 -6.87 -13.29
C GLU A 151 -8.76 -6.42 -12.69
N VAL A 152 -8.77 -6.11 -11.40
CA VAL A 152 -7.58 -5.75 -10.65
C VAL A 152 -7.30 -6.86 -9.64
N PHE A 153 -6.13 -7.48 -9.77
CA PHE A 153 -5.60 -8.39 -8.76
C PHE A 153 -4.64 -7.60 -7.90
N HIS A 154 -5.09 -7.23 -6.72
CA HIS A 154 -4.33 -6.43 -5.77
C HIS A 154 -3.68 -7.33 -4.74
N ILE A 155 -2.35 -7.26 -4.65
CA ILE A 155 -1.59 -8.01 -3.66
C ILE A 155 -1.46 -7.15 -2.41
N TRP A 156 -2.13 -7.56 -1.34
CA TRP A 156 -2.07 -6.91 -0.05
C TRP A 156 -0.93 -7.44 0.79
N GLU A 157 -0.14 -6.49 1.26
CA GLU A 157 0.84 -6.64 2.32
C GLU A 157 0.12 -6.48 3.65
N ASN A 158 -0.56 -7.53 4.13
CA ASN A 158 -1.16 -7.47 5.46
C ASN A 158 -0.05 -7.63 6.49
N SER A 159 0.70 -6.54 6.70
CA SER A 159 1.72 -6.46 7.73
C SER A 159 1.05 -6.73 9.08
N LYS A 160 1.70 -7.53 9.91
CA LYS A 160 1.28 -7.64 11.32
C LYS A 160 1.25 -6.24 11.93
N ASN A 161 0.41 -6.05 12.94
CA ASN A 161 0.24 -4.75 13.61
C ASN A 161 1.63 -4.16 13.94
N GLU A 162 1.83 -2.85 13.71
CA GLU A 162 3.10 -2.16 14.00
C GLU A 162 3.67 -2.47 15.38
N MET A 163 2.79 -2.68 16.37
CA MET A 163 3.16 -3.09 17.73
C MET A 163 3.73 -4.51 17.81
N GLU A 164 3.21 -5.43 17.01
CA GLU A 164 3.69 -6.81 16.92
C GLU A 164 5.05 -6.87 16.22
N LEU A 165 5.22 -6.09 15.15
CA LEU A 165 6.53 -5.89 14.50
C LEU A 165 7.56 -5.33 15.49
N MET A 166 7.21 -4.26 16.22
CA MET A 166 8.05 -3.68 17.28
C MET A 166 8.37 -4.67 18.40
N TRP A 167 7.41 -5.54 18.75
CA TRP A 167 7.61 -6.54 19.78
C TRP A 167 8.55 -7.66 19.33
N GLY A 168 8.48 -8.07 18.06
CA GLY A 168 9.40 -9.04 17.46
C GLY A 168 10.86 -8.58 17.50
N VAL A 169 11.11 -7.29 17.30
CA VAL A 169 12.48 -6.72 17.29
C VAL A 169 12.98 -6.24 18.65
N LYS A 170 12.13 -6.27 19.68
CA LYS A 170 12.38 -5.65 20.99
C LYS A 170 13.71 -6.06 21.61
N ASP A 171 14.02 -7.35 21.63
CA ASP A 171 15.21 -7.85 22.33
C ASP A 171 16.50 -7.36 21.65
N GLU A 172 16.49 -7.22 20.33
CA GLU A 172 17.60 -6.65 19.60
C GLU A 172 17.69 -5.14 19.80
N VAL A 173 16.58 -4.42 19.80
CA VAL A 173 16.56 -2.99 20.15
C VAL A 173 17.13 -2.78 21.56
N LEU A 174 16.74 -3.60 22.53
CA LEU A 174 17.27 -3.53 23.90
C LEU A 174 18.76 -3.84 23.96
N ARG A 175 19.24 -4.81 23.16
CA ARG A 175 20.67 -5.10 23.02
C ARG A 175 21.41 -3.89 22.45
N SER A 176 20.91 -3.28 21.37
CA SER A 176 21.49 -2.10 20.74
C SER A 176 21.56 -0.91 21.69
N VAL A 177 20.49 -0.68 22.48
CA VAL A 177 20.47 0.36 23.52
C VAL A 177 21.52 0.09 24.60
N LYS A 178 21.67 -1.16 25.04
CA LYS A 178 22.70 -1.56 26.01
C LYS A 178 24.12 -1.37 25.46
N GLU A 179 24.30 -1.57 24.15
CA GLU A 179 25.56 -1.35 23.45
C GLU A 179 25.81 0.12 23.07
N ARG A 180 24.89 1.04 23.40
CA ARG A 180 24.94 2.46 23.01
C ARG A 180 25.03 2.65 21.49
N LYS A 181 24.28 1.84 20.76
CA LYS A 181 24.19 1.91 19.30
C LYS A 181 22.74 2.11 18.85
N ILE A 182 22.58 2.97 17.86
CA ILE A 182 21.31 3.17 17.15
C ILE A 182 21.50 2.62 15.74
N TYR A 183 20.66 1.68 15.33
CA TYR A 183 20.69 1.11 13.99
C TYR A 183 19.51 1.66 13.18
N ASP A 184 19.69 1.68 11.86
CA ASP A 184 18.59 1.83 10.91
C ASP A 184 18.05 0.43 10.64
N TYR A 185 16.77 0.21 10.97
CA TYR A 185 16.13 -1.09 10.91
C TYR A 185 15.31 -1.18 9.63
N ASP A 186 15.73 -2.06 8.72
CA ASP A 186 15.00 -2.36 7.48
C ASP A 186 14.44 -3.77 7.56
N VAL A 187 13.21 -3.99 7.08
CA VAL A 187 12.53 -5.28 7.14
C VAL A 187 12.24 -5.76 5.73
N GLU A 188 12.77 -6.92 5.39
CA GLU A 188 12.47 -7.58 4.12
C GLU A 188 11.19 -8.42 4.28
N TYR A 189 10.04 -7.79 4.01
CA TYR A 189 8.72 -8.44 4.10
C TYR A 189 8.50 -9.46 2.98
N PHE A 190 9.12 -9.22 1.83
CA PHE A 190 8.70 -9.73 0.54
C PHE A 190 9.89 -9.92 -0.39
N GLY A 191 9.99 -11.09 -0.99
CA GLY A 191 11.07 -11.49 -1.90
C GLY A 191 10.62 -11.38 -3.35
N LYS A 192 10.75 -12.47 -4.10
CA LYS A 192 10.28 -12.53 -5.48
C LYS A 192 8.80 -12.92 -5.58
N MET A 193 8.05 -12.27 -6.48
CA MET A 193 6.73 -12.74 -6.90
C MET A 193 6.77 -13.23 -8.34
N THR A 194 6.23 -14.43 -8.58
CA THR A 194 6.09 -15.00 -9.92
C THR A 194 4.62 -15.27 -10.21
N VAL A 195 4.13 -14.80 -11.35
CA VAL A 195 2.75 -15.03 -11.79
C VAL A 195 2.78 -15.89 -13.04
N TYR A 196 2.18 -17.08 -12.95
CA TYR A 196 2.02 -17.99 -14.07
C TYR A 196 0.65 -17.79 -14.71
N MET A 197 0.64 -17.66 -16.03
CA MET A 197 -0.58 -17.46 -16.82
C MET A 197 -0.43 -18.08 -18.20
N SER A 198 -1.54 -18.35 -18.89
CA SER A 198 -1.48 -18.82 -20.26
C SER A 198 -1.03 -17.70 -21.23
N PRO A 199 -0.49 -18.04 -22.42
CA PRO A 199 -0.14 -17.04 -23.43
C PRO A 199 -1.35 -16.18 -23.85
N GLN A 200 -2.53 -16.81 -23.98
CA GLN A 200 -3.78 -16.10 -24.23
C GLN A 200 -4.10 -15.13 -23.10
N ALA A 201 -3.85 -15.53 -21.85
CA ALA A 201 -4.11 -14.66 -20.72
C ALA A 201 -3.24 -13.39 -20.75
N LYS A 202 -1.97 -13.54 -21.11
CA LYS A 202 -1.01 -12.44 -21.21
C LYS A 202 -1.43 -11.35 -22.21
N GLU A 203 -2.17 -11.68 -23.26
CA GLU A 203 -2.66 -10.67 -24.23
C GLU A 203 -3.60 -9.63 -23.59
N TYR A 204 -4.29 -10.02 -22.51
CA TYR A 204 -5.21 -9.15 -21.77
C TYR A 204 -4.56 -8.47 -20.56
N LEU A 205 -3.26 -8.73 -20.30
CA LEU A 205 -2.52 -8.12 -19.21
C LEU A 205 -2.14 -6.68 -19.55
N LYS A 206 -2.56 -5.73 -18.72
CA LYS A 206 -2.14 -4.33 -18.81
C LYS A 206 -1.00 -4.04 -17.84
N TYR A 207 0.02 -3.34 -18.33
CA TYR A 207 1.10 -2.77 -17.51
C TYR A 207 0.76 -1.30 -17.22
N ARG A 208 0.98 -0.86 -15.97
CA ARG A 208 0.84 0.54 -15.55
C ARG A 208 2.19 1.12 -15.20
#